data_AF-A0A4R1G053-F1
#
_entry.id   AF-A0A4R1G053-F1
#
_cell.length_a   1.000
_cell.length_b   1.000
_cell.length_c   1.000
_cell.angle_alpha   90.00
_cell.angle_beta   90.00
_cell.angle_gamma   90.00
#
_symmetry.space_group_name_H-M   'P 1'
#
loop_
_entity.id
_entity.type
_entity.pdbx_description
1 polymer ?
#
loop_
_entity_poly.entity_id
_entity_poly.type
_entity_poly.pdbx_seq_one_letter_code
_entity_poly.pdbx_strand_id
1 'polypeptide(L)'
;MRPAVRCLVWELNETLWEGVVHDETGTTPLPPALCTLTKLSQRGVLHAVATRGDRAATLHTLYRHGLYDMFSAVEVGWGRKSASIVRIAGTLGLGLDSLAFVDAEPVERAEVSRALPMVRCYAARNVDMLPLLPDFRHDLRSGPAPTPPLGFARVPAV
;
A
#
# COMPACT_ATOMS: atom_id res chain seq x y z
N MET A 1 -10.58 -5.45 18.00
CA MET A 1 -10.05 -4.28 17.27
C MET A 1 -9.32 -4.82 16.04
N ARG A 2 -9.52 -4.28 14.83
CA ARG A 2 -8.81 -4.77 13.62
C ARG A 2 -7.32 -4.37 13.72
N PRO A 3 -6.37 -5.18 13.22
CA PRO A 3 -4.95 -4.83 13.26
C PRO A 3 -4.65 -3.56 12.46
N ALA A 4 -3.54 -2.89 12.72
CA ALA A 4 -3.09 -1.78 11.88
C ALA A 4 -2.80 -2.25 10.44
N VAL A 5 -2.99 -1.37 9.46
CA VAL A 5 -2.56 -1.65 8.08
C VAL A 5 -1.04 -1.62 8.03
N ARG A 6 -0.45 -2.71 7.55
CA ARG A 6 0.99 -2.87 7.36
C ARG A 6 1.42 -2.75 5.91
N CYS A 7 0.49 -2.94 4.97
CA CYS A 7 0.75 -2.79 3.54
C CYS A 7 -0.46 -2.17 2.83
N LEU A 8 -0.23 -1.14 2.03
CA LEU A 8 -1.21 -0.62 1.07
C LEU A 8 -0.89 -1.17 -0.33
N VAL A 9 -1.83 -1.93 -0.88
CA VAL A 9 -1.80 -2.44 -2.24
C VAL A 9 -2.47 -1.43 -3.17
N TRP A 10 -1.77 -1.06 -4.23
CA TRP A 10 -2.18 -0.04 -5.17
C TRP A 10 -2.63 -0.66 -6.50
N GLU A 11 -3.80 -0.26 -6.97
CA GLU A 11 -3.97 -0.11 -8.41
C GLU A 11 -3.19 1.12 -8.89
N LEU A 12 -2.66 1.06 -10.11
CA LEU A 12 -1.86 2.15 -10.68
C LEU A 12 -2.68 3.08 -11.58
N ASN A 13 -3.44 2.51 -12.52
CA ASN A 13 -4.17 3.32 -13.50
C ASN A 13 -5.31 4.08 -12.82
N GLU A 14 -5.49 5.34 -13.20
CA GLU A 14 -6.45 6.27 -12.57
C GLU A 14 -6.29 6.42 -11.03
N THR A 15 -5.15 6.01 -10.48
CA THR A 15 -4.92 5.95 -9.01
C THR A 15 -3.56 6.52 -8.62
N LEU A 16 -2.47 5.94 -9.13
CA LEU A 16 -1.11 6.47 -8.93
C LEU A 16 -0.76 7.54 -9.97
N TRP A 17 -1.29 7.39 -11.18
CA TRP A 17 -1.13 8.31 -12.30
C TRP A 17 -2.44 8.45 -13.06
N GLU A 18 -2.55 9.51 -13.87
CA GLU A 18 -3.69 9.72 -14.76
C GLU A 18 -3.61 8.79 -15.97
N GLY A 19 -4.76 8.22 -16.37
CA GLY A 19 -4.84 7.34 -17.51
C GLY A 19 -4.42 5.91 -17.24
N VAL A 20 -4.40 5.14 -18.32
CA VAL A 20 -3.97 3.74 -18.39
C VAL A 20 -2.68 3.67 -19.19
N VAL A 21 -1.75 2.79 -18.77
CA VAL A 21 -0.53 2.54 -19.54
C VAL A 21 -0.87 1.78 -20.83
N HIS A 22 -0.75 2.44 -21.97
CA HIS A 22 -1.03 1.85 -23.30
C HIS A 22 0.21 1.69 -24.18
N ASP A 23 1.19 2.59 -24.07
CA ASP A 23 2.39 2.62 -24.92
C ASP A 23 3.56 3.37 -24.22
N GLU A 24 4.59 3.75 -24.98
CA GLU A 24 5.79 4.45 -24.52
C GLU A 24 5.55 5.92 -24.08
N THR A 25 4.37 6.49 -24.36
CA THR A 25 4.10 7.91 -24.07
C THR A 25 4.12 8.23 -22.57
N GLY A 26 3.99 7.21 -21.71
CA GLY A 26 4.11 7.33 -20.27
C GLY A 26 2.93 8.06 -19.64
N THR A 27 2.74 7.86 -18.35
CA THR A 27 1.69 8.51 -17.57
C THR A 27 2.33 9.49 -16.59
N THR A 28 1.57 10.47 -16.08
CA THR A 28 2.10 11.41 -15.09
C THR A 28 1.61 11.01 -13.69
N PRO A 29 2.52 10.71 -12.73
CA PRO A 29 2.12 10.44 -11.35
C PRO A 29 1.35 11.60 -10.73
N LEU A 30 0.28 11.27 -10.02
CA LEU A 30 -0.57 12.22 -9.32
C LEU A 30 0.12 12.71 -8.04
N PRO A 31 0.30 14.03 -7.84
CA PRO A 31 0.91 14.55 -6.62
C PRO A 31 0.26 14.07 -5.30
N PRO A 32 -1.08 13.94 -5.20
CA PRO A 32 -1.73 13.39 -4.00
C PRO A 32 -1.32 11.93 -3.71
N ALA A 33 -1.14 11.11 -4.75
CA ALA A 33 -0.73 9.71 -4.61
C ALA A 33 0.72 9.60 -4.15
N LEU A 34 1.64 10.39 -4.74
CA LEU A 34 3.05 10.46 -4.32
C LEU A 34 3.20 10.93 -2.86
N CYS A 35 2.43 11.95 -2.47
CA CYS A 35 2.40 12.45 -1.09
C CYS A 35 1.94 11.36 -0.11
N THR A 36 0.93 10.58 -0.51
CA THR A 36 0.42 9.46 0.28
C THR A 36 1.43 8.33 0.41
N LEU A 37 2.04 7.89 -0.69
CA LEU A 37 3.14 6.92 -0.69
C LEU A 37 4.23 7.34 0.29
N THR A 38 4.71 8.58 0.18
CA THR A 38 5.78 9.10 1.04
C THR A 38 5.38 9.11 2.52
N LYS A 39 4.20 9.66 2.85
CA LYS A 39 3.71 9.76 4.23
C LYS A 39 3.50 8.40 4.89
N LEU A 40 2.99 7.43 4.14
CA LEU A 40 2.75 6.08 4.65
C LEU A 40 4.06 5.29 4.78
N SER A 41 4.99 5.44 3.83
CA SER A 41 6.34 4.87 3.92
C SER A 41 7.08 5.36 5.18
N GLN A 42 7.01 6.65 5.50
CA GLN A 42 7.58 7.24 6.72
C GLN A 42 7.01 6.65 8.02
N ARG A 43 5.82 6.03 7.97
CA ARG A 43 5.17 5.35 9.10
C ARG A 43 5.43 3.85 9.12
N GLY A 44 6.28 3.35 8.22
CA GLY A 44 6.59 1.92 8.09
C GLY A 44 5.51 1.09 7.41
N VAL A 45 4.58 1.73 6.69
CA VAL A 45 3.59 1.02 5.87
C VAL A 45 4.26 0.64 4.54
N LEU A 46 4.26 -0.64 4.22
CA LEU A 46 4.77 -1.14 2.95
C LEU A 46 3.82 -0.79 1.80
N HIS A 47 4.34 -0.77 0.59
CA HIS A 47 3.56 -0.60 -0.62
C HIS A 47 3.72 -1.81 -1.53
N ALA A 48 2.63 -2.19 -2.19
CA ALA A 48 2.65 -3.21 -3.22
C ALA A 48 1.75 -2.81 -4.39
N VAL A 49 1.95 -3.41 -5.54
CA VAL A 49 1.15 -3.17 -6.74
C VAL A 49 0.31 -4.40 -7.05
N ALA A 50 -0.98 -4.19 -7.31
CA ALA A 50 -1.87 -5.16 -7.94
C ALA A 50 -2.59 -4.48 -9.10
N THR A 51 -1.99 -4.49 -10.29
CA THR A 51 -2.55 -3.82 -11.48
C THR A 51 -2.85 -4.76 -12.64
N ARG A 52 -3.81 -4.36 -13.47
CA ARG A 52 -4.10 -5.05 -14.74
C ARG A 52 -3.41 -4.31 -15.87
N GLY A 53 -2.78 -5.07 -16.76
CA GLY A 53 -2.09 -4.52 -17.91
C GLY A 53 -0.90 -5.37 -18.34
N ASP A 54 -0.10 -4.79 -19.23
CA ASP A 54 1.16 -5.37 -19.65
C ASP A 54 2.25 -5.17 -18.58
N ARG A 55 2.96 -6.25 -18.26
CA ARG A 55 3.98 -6.22 -17.21
C ARG A 55 5.19 -5.40 -17.62
N ALA A 56 5.65 -5.52 -18.86
CA ALA A 56 6.86 -4.82 -19.30
C ALA A 56 6.62 -3.31 -19.34
N ALA A 57 5.49 -2.87 -19.91
CA ALA A 57 5.10 -1.47 -19.96
C ALA A 57 4.91 -0.87 -18.55
N THR A 58 4.21 -1.58 -17.66
CA THR A 58 3.98 -1.11 -16.28
C THR A 58 5.29 -0.93 -15.53
N LEU A 59 6.19 -1.91 -15.62
CA LEU A 59 7.50 -1.84 -14.96
C LEU A 59 8.34 -0.72 -15.54
N HIS A 60 8.37 -0.56 -16.86
CA HIS A 60 9.08 0.53 -17.52
C HIS A 60 8.62 1.91 -17.00
N THR A 61 7.30 2.12 -16.89
CA THR A 61 6.74 3.37 -16.34
C THR A 61 7.16 3.57 -14.87
N LEU A 62 7.09 2.54 -14.03
CA LEU A 62 7.55 2.62 -12.64
C LEU A 62 9.04 3.01 -12.53
N TYR A 63 9.90 2.42 -13.36
CA TYR A 63 11.33 2.76 -13.40
C TYR A 63 11.56 4.18 -13.91
N ARG A 64 10.86 4.60 -14.97
CA ARG A 64 10.97 5.95 -15.54
C ARG A 64 10.67 7.05 -14.51
N HIS A 65 9.73 6.80 -13.60
CA HIS A 65 9.40 7.72 -12.51
C HIS A 65 10.21 7.50 -11.23
N GLY A 66 11.11 6.52 -11.18
CA GLY A 66 11.87 6.19 -9.97
C GLY A 66 11.01 5.65 -8.82
N LEU A 67 9.85 5.08 -9.14
CA LEU A 67 8.87 4.61 -8.15
C LEU A 67 8.98 3.12 -7.86
N TYR A 68 9.66 2.35 -8.71
CA TYR A 68 9.74 0.89 -8.57
C TYR A 68 10.23 0.46 -7.17
N ASP A 69 11.29 1.11 -6.68
CA ASP A 69 11.90 0.78 -5.38
C ASP A 69 11.03 1.13 -4.17
N MET A 70 9.93 1.87 -4.37
CA MET A 70 8.95 2.12 -3.31
C MET A 70 8.03 0.92 -3.06
N PHE A 71 7.98 -0.07 -3.97
CA PHE A 71 7.07 -1.20 -3.90
C PHE A 71 7.79 -2.50 -3.51
N SER A 72 7.36 -3.10 -2.41
CA SER A 72 7.91 -4.37 -1.89
C SER A 72 7.43 -5.60 -2.65
N ALA A 73 6.34 -5.49 -3.42
CA ALA A 73 5.83 -6.55 -4.28
C ALA A 73 5.05 -5.96 -5.47
N VAL A 74 5.18 -6.55 -6.66
CA VAL A 74 4.56 -6.05 -7.90
C VAL A 74 3.89 -7.17 -8.69
N GLU A 75 2.57 -7.23 -8.59
CA GLU A 75 1.69 -8.11 -9.37
C GLU A 75 1.05 -7.32 -10.50
N VAL A 76 1.38 -7.70 -11.74
CA VAL A 76 0.80 -7.13 -12.97
C VAL A 76 0.24 -8.27 -13.81
N GLY A 77 -1.04 -8.17 -14.17
CA GLY A 77 -1.64 -9.12 -15.11
C GLY A 77 -3.17 -9.08 -15.14
N TRP A 78 -3.76 -9.86 -16.03
CA TRP A 78 -5.19 -9.83 -16.35
C TRP A 78 -6.08 -10.66 -15.40
N GLY A 79 -5.50 -11.21 -14.33
CA GLY A 79 -6.23 -11.98 -13.32
C GLY A 79 -7.12 -11.13 -12.41
N ARG A 80 -7.81 -11.82 -11.50
CA ARG A 80 -8.60 -11.18 -10.43
C ARG A 80 -7.68 -10.45 -9.44
N LYS A 81 -8.10 -9.26 -8.99
CA LYS A 81 -7.34 -8.45 -8.02
C LYS A 81 -7.18 -9.17 -6.69
N SER A 82 -8.24 -9.83 -6.21
CA SER A 82 -8.19 -10.65 -4.99
C SER A 82 -7.09 -11.71 -5.03
N ALA A 83 -6.90 -12.41 -6.16
CA ALA A 83 -5.85 -13.41 -6.31
C ALA A 83 -4.45 -12.77 -6.25
N SER A 84 -4.26 -11.60 -6.87
CA SER A 84 -3.01 -10.84 -6.78
C SER A 84 -2.71 -10.40 -5.34
N ILE A 85 -3.71 -9.91 -4.61
CA ILE A 85 -3.56 -9.52 -3.20
C ILE A 85 -3.16 -10.72 -2.32
N VAL A 86 -3.72 -11.91 -2.57
CA VAL A 86 -3.30 -13.14 -1.86
C VAL A 86 -1.83 -13.48 -2.12
N ARG A 87 -1.36 -13.38 -3.37
CA ARG A 87 0.06 -13.61 -3.69
C ARG A 87 0.96 -12.57 -3.03
N ILE A 88 0.58 -11.29 -3.07
CA ILE A 88 1.30 -10.20 -2.40
C ILE A 88 1.42 -10.49 -0.90
N ALA A 89 0.33 -10.85 -0.24
CA ALA A 89 0.33 -11.18 1.19
C ALA A 89 1.29 -12.33 1.50
N GLY A 90 1.29 -13.39 0.67
CA GLY A 90 2.23 -14.51 0.77
C GLY A 90 3.70 -14.08 0.58
N THR A 91 4.00 -13.32 -0.46
CA THR A 91 5.35 -12.78 -0.74
C THR A 91 5.90 -11.94 0.41
N LEU A 92 5.04 -11.12 1.04
CA LEU A 92 5.43 -10.24 2.15
C LEU A 92 5.36 -10.91 3.52
N GLY A 93 4.86 -12.15 3.62
CA GLY A 93 4.62 -12.82 4.90
C GLY A 93 3.62 -12.10 5.80
N LEU A 94 2.62 -11.42 5.21
CA LEU A 94 1.62 -10.63 5.93
C LEU A 94 0.26 -11.33 5.95
N GLY A 95 -0.48 -11.14 7.06
CA GLY A 95 -1.89 -11.52 7.14
C GLY A 95 -2.77 -10.58 6.31
N LEU A 96 -3.76 -11.12 5.62
CA LEU A 96 -4.65 -10.35 4.73
C LEU A 96 -5.48 -9.27 5.46
N ASP A 97 -5.71 -9.43 6.76
CA ASP A 97 -6.36 -8.46 7.64
C ASP A 97 -5.51 -7.21 7.95
N SER A 98 -4.19 -7.30 7.67
CA SER A 98 -3.23 -6.19 7.74
C SER A 98 -3.00 -5.49 6.40
N LEU A 99 -3.69 -5.91 5.33
CA LEU A 99 -3.62 -5.28 4.01
C LEU A 99 -4.79 -4.32 3.77
N ALA A 100 -4.48 -3.25 3.06
CA ALA A 100 -5.44 -2.36 2.42
C ALA A 100 -5.26 -2.39 0.90
N PHE A 101 -6.31 -2.08 0.16
CA PHE A 101 -6.33 -1.99 -1.30
C PHE A 101 -6.95 -0.66 -1.72
N VAL A 102 -6.31 0.06 -2.64
CA VAL A 102 -6.84 1.29 -3.24
C VAL A 102 -6.98 1.12 -4.75
N ASP A 103 -8.16 1.45 -5.27
CA ASP A 103 -8.49 1.35 -6.69
C ASP A 103 -9.53 2.41 -7.08
N ALA A 104 -9.45 2.95 -8.29
CA ALA A 104 -10.42 3.86 -8.85
C ALA A 104 -11.74 3.16 -9.19
N GLU A 105 -11.68 1.93 -9.69
CA GLU A 105 -12.81 1.19 -10.24
C GLU A 105 -13.67 0.55 -9.15
N PRO A 106 -14.94 0.96 -8.98
CA PRO A 106 -15.82 0.37 -7.97
C PRO A 106 -16.02 -1.13 -8.09
N VAL A 107 -16.04 -1.67 -9.32
CA VAL A 107 -16.23 -3.11 -9.57
C VAL A 107 -15.05 -3.91 -9.02
N GLU A 108 -13.81 -3.44 -9.19
CA GLU A 108 -12.62 -4.11 -8.66
C GLU A 108 -12.61 -4.10 -7.12
N ARG A 109 -12.97 -2.98 -6.51
CA ARG A 109 -13.10 -2.91 -5.03
C ARG A 109 -14.18 -3.85 -4.51
N ALA A 110 -15.31 -3.97 -5.22
CA ALA A 110 -16.38 -4.89 -4.85
C ALA A 110 -15.94 -6.35 -5.00
N GLU A 111 -15.19 -6.69 -6.05
CA GLU A 111 -14.59 -8.01 -6.25
C GLU A 111 -13.69 -8.39 -5.07
N VAL A 112 -12.76 -7.51 -4.71
CA VAL A 112 -11.83 -7.74 -3.59
C VAL A 112 -12.59 -7.81 -2.26
N SER A 113 -13.49 -6.88 -1.98
CA SER A 113 -14.24 -6.85 -0.72
C SER A 113 -15.10 -8.11 -0.52
N ARG A 114 -15.65 -8.67 -1.60
CA ARG A 114 -16.43 -9.92 -1.56
C ARG A 114 -15.56 -11.15 -1.37
N ALA A 115 -14.41 -11.20 -2.07
CA ALA A 115 -13.51 -12.34 -2.01
C ALA A 115 -12.66 -12.36 -0.73
N LEU A 116 -12.28 -11.19 -0.23
CA LEU A 116 -11.36 -10.98 0.90
C LEU A 116 -11.94 -9.94 1.89
N PRO A 117 -13.00 -10.27 2.67
CA PRO A 117 -13.69 -9.30 3.55
C PRO A 117 -12.82 -8.66 4.65
N MET A 118 -11.65 -9.24 4.93
CA MET A 118 -10.65 -8.71 5.86
C MET A 118 -9.79 -7.59 5.26
N VAL A 119 -9.65 -7.54 3.94
CA VAL A 119 -8.87 -6.50 3.24
C VAL A 119 -9.70 -5.21 3.15
N ARG A 120 -9.12 -4.10 3.59
CA ARG A 120 -9.80 -2.79 3.54
C ARG A 120 -9.72 -2.22 2.14
N CYS A 121 -10.83 -1.88 1.52
CA CYS A 121 -10.86 -1.30 0.18
C CYS A 121 -11.22 0.18 0.23
N TYR A 122 -10.39 1.02 -0.39
CA TYR A 122 -10.58 2.47 -0.46
C TYR A 122 -10.69 2.93 -1.92
N ALA A 123 -11.53 3.93 -2.17
CA ALA A 123 -11.62 4.54 -3.50
C ALA A 123 -10.43 5.48 -3.74
N ALA A 124 -9.84 5.43 -4.94
CA ALA A 124 -8.68 6.27 -5.32
C ALA A 124 -8.91 7.78 -5.09
N ARG A 125 -10.13 8.28 -5.27
CA ARG A 125 -10.49 9.69 -4.99
C ARG A 125 -10.24 10.14 -3.53
N ASN A 126 -10.03 9.20 -2.61
CA ASN A 126 -9.76 9.47 -1.19
C ASN A 126 -8.30 9.17 -0.82
N VAL A 127 -7.40 9.00 -1.80
CA VAL A 127 -6.01 8.57 -1.57
C VAL A 127 -5.26 9.49 -0.61
N ASP A 128 -5.46 10.80 -0.75
CA ASP A 128 -4.89 11.87 0.08
C ASP A 128 -5.36 11.84 1.53
N MET A 129 -6.54 11.27 1.78
CA MET A 129 -7.12 11.11 3.11
C MET A 129 -6.62 9.85 3.82
N LEU A 130 -6.04 8.87 3.12
CA LEU A 130 -5.58 7.61 3.72
C LEU A 130 -4.60 7.82 4.88
N PRO A 131 -3.60 8.72 4.80
CA PRO A 131 -2.71 9.00 5.92
C PRO A 131 -3.41 9.62 7.14
N LEU A 132 -4.66 10.07 7.03
CA LEU A 132 -5.41 10.62 8.17
C LEU A 132 -6.24 9.55 8.89
N LEU A 133 -6.47 8.41 8.24
CA LEU A 133 -7.30 7.35 8.80
C LEU A 133 -6.61 6.64 9.98
N PRO A 134 -7.36 6.25 11.03
CA PRO A 134 -6.84 5.47 12.15
C PRO A 134 -6.17 4.16 11.73
N ASP A 135 -6.61 3.59 10.61
CA ASP A 135 -6.08 2.36 10.01
C ASP A 135 -4.57 2.42 9.71
N PHE A 136 -4.03 3.62 9.42
CA PHE A 136 -2.64 3.85 9.01
C PHE A 136 -1.81 4.55 10.11
N ARG A 137 -2.26 4.50 11.36
CA ARG A 137 -1.50 4.99 12.51
C ARG A 137 -0.63 3.84 13.02
N HIS A 138 0.64 3.82 12.62
CA HIS A 138 1.62 2.98 13.30
C HIS A 138 2.40 3.82 14.29
N ASP A 139 2.06 3.70 15.58
CA ASP A 139 2.99 4.07 16.65
C ASP A 139 4.11 3.02 16.67
N LEU A 140 5.35 3.48 16.51
CA LEU A 140 6.56 2.67 16.65
C LEU A 140 6.77 2.26 18.12
N ARG A 141 5.88 1.47 18.74
CA ARG A 141 6.13 0.83 20.05
C ARG A 141 5.41 -0.52 20.16
N SER A 142 5.97 -1.55 19.57
CA SER A 142 5.70 -2.94 19.99
C SER A 142 6.95 -3.80 19.97
N GLY A 143 8.11 -3.19 20.20
CA GLY A 143 9.27 -3.89 20.75
C GLY A 143 9.30 -3.67 22.27
N PRO A 144 9.83 -4.62 23.08
CA PRO A 144 10.13 -4.31 24.47
C PRO A 144 10.97 -3.04 24.51
N ALA A 145 10.65 -2.13 25.44
CA ALA A 145 11.49 -0.95 25.64
C ALA A 145 12.96 -1.40 25.75
N PRO A 146 13.92 -0.73 25.07
CA PRO A 146 15.31 -1.09 25.24
C PRO A 146 15.60 -1.09 26.74
N THR A 147 16.10 -2.21 27.26
CA THR A 147 16.52 -2.30 28.65
C THR A 147 17.50 -1.15 28.83
N PRO A 148 17.22 -0.18 29.73
CA PRO A 148 18.19 0.86 30.00
C PRO A 148 19.51 0.18 30.40
N PRO A 149 20.67 0.71 29.98
CA PRO A 149 21.94 0.17 30.45
C PRO A 149 21.91 0.09 31.98
N LEU A 150 22.45 -1.00 32.52
CA LEU A 150 22.57 -1.23 33.97
C LEU A 150 23.05 0.06 34.65
N GLY A 151 22.19 0.70 35.45
CA GLY A 151 22.50 1.94 36.16
C GLY A 151 21.49 3.08 36.04
N PHE A 152 20.57 3.06 35.06
CA PHE A 152 19.52 4.09 34.96
C PHE A 152 18.19 3.60 35.55
N ALA A 153 17.96 3.88 36.84
CA ALA A 153 16.64 3.73 37.43
C ALA A 153 15.71 4.82 36.88
N ARG A 154 14.51 4.44 36.42
CA ARG A 154 13.45 5.41 36.11
C ARG A 154 12.99 6.05 37.42
N VAL A 155 13.26 7.34 37.59
CA VAL A 155 12.61 8.13 38.63
C VAL A 155 11.17 8.37 38.18
N PRO A 156 10.15 7.89 38.93
CA PRO A 156 8.78 8.25 38.63
C PRO A 156 8.58 9.75 38.90
N ALA A 157 8.07 10.48 37.92
CA ALA A 157 7.62 11.85 38.12
C ALA A 157 6.35 11.82 38.99
N VAL A 158 6.37 12.65 40.04
CA VAL A 158 5.24 12.88 40.97
C VAL A 158 4.22 13.81 40.34
#